data_AF-A0A0F0IIY5-F1
#
_entry.id   AF-A0A0F0IIY5-F1
#
_cell.length_a   1.000
_cell.length_b   1.000
_cell.length_c   1.000
_cell.angle_alpha   90.00
_cell.angle_beta   90.00
_cell.angle_gamma   90.00
#
_symmetry.space_group_name_H-M   'P 1'
#
loop_
_entity.id
_entity.type
_entity.pdbx_description
1 polymer ?
#
loop_
_entity_poly.entity_id
_entity_poly.type
_entity_poly.pdbx_seq_one_letter_code
_entity_poly.pdbx_strand_id
1 'polypeptide(L)' 'MVRASAIDLKPNSAPLVAPNCKFVVDDIEAKWVYPESKKFDYIHQRNMASSISNWDHLFQQASIISGPVDT' A
#
# COMPACT_ATOMS: atom_id res chain seq x y z
N MET A 1 -15.15 7.75 -8.56
CA MET A 1 -15.17 6.35 -8.10
C MET A 1 -13.85 6.05 -7.40
N VAL A 2 -13.88 5.76 -6.10
CA VAL A 2 -12.66 5.45 -5.31
C VAL A 2 -12.20 4.03 -5.66
N ARG A 3 -10.88 3.83 -5.82
CA ARG A 3 -10.27 2.51 -6.02
C ARG A 3 -9.30 2.23 -4.89
N ALA A 4 -9.29 0.99 -4.41
CA ALA A 4 -8.40 0.55 -3.34
C ALA A 4 -7.46 -0.56 -3.85
N SER A 5 -6.25 -0.59 -3.31
CA SER A 5 -5.29 -1.68 -3.50
C SER A 5 -4.83 -2.14 -2.12
N ALA A 6 -4.96 -3.43 -1.84
CA ALA A 6 -4.50 -4.07 -0.62
C ALA A 6 -3.32 -4.99 -0.93
N ILE A 7 -2.37 -5.06 -0.02
CA ILE A 7 -1.14 -5.85 -0.16
C ILE A 7 -0.95 -6.69 1.10
N ASP A 8 -0.55 -7.95 0.93
CA ASP A 8 -0.15 -8.86 2.00
C ASP A 8 0.87 -9.87 1.46
N LEU A 9 1.73 -10.42 2.32
CA LEU A 9 2.63 -11.52 1.99
C LEU A 9 1.88 -12.82 1.68
N LYS A 10 0.63 -12.94 2.12
CA LYS A 10 -0.18 -14.14 1.96
C LYS A 10 -1.42 -13.89 1.12
N PRO A 11 -1.92 -14.92 0.38
CA PRO A 11 -3.20 -14.83 -0.29
C PRO A 11 -4.33 -14.48 0.68
N ASN A 12 -5.25 -13.62 0.24
CA ASN A 12 -6.47 -13.34 0.98
C ASN A 12 -7.30 -14.63 1.13
N SER A 13 -7.64 -14.98 2.37
CA SER A 13 -8.46 -16.16 2.67
C SER A 13 -9.95 -15.98 2.36
N ALA A 14 -10.41 -14.75 2.08
CA ALA A 14 -11.80 -14.44 1.74
C ALA A 14 -11.95 -14.07 0.25
N PRO A 15 -12.82 -14.74 -0.52
CA PRO A 15 -12.93 -14.52 -1.97
C PRO A 15 -13.67 -13.21 -2.35
N LEU A 16 -14.37 -12.59 -1.41
CA LEU A 16 -15.22 -11.42 -1.68
C LEU A 16 -14.48 -10.12 -1.33
N VAL A 17 -13.77 -9.59 -2.32
CA VAL A 17 -13.31 -8.19 -2.33
C VAL A 17 -14.35 -7.32 -3.03
N ALA A 18 -14.51 -6.06 -2.59
CA ALA A 18 -15.39 -5.12 -3.28
C ALA A 18 -14.93 -4.94 -4.76
N PRO A 19 -15.82 -4.69 -5.72
CA PRO A 19 -15.45 -4.60 -7.15
C PRO A 19 -14.41 -3.51 -7.48
N ASN A 20 -14.28 -2.50 -6.62
CA ASN A 20 -13.31 -1.42 -6.72
C ASN A 20 -12.03 -1.65 -5.89
N CYS A 21 -11.88 -2.83 -5.30
CA CYS A 21 -10.73 -3.25 -4.53
C CYS A 21 -9.95 -4.33 -5.27
N LYS A 22 -8.63 -4.22 -5.27
CA LYS A 22 -7.73 -5.26 -5.76
C LYS A 22 -6.83 -5.71 -4.63
N PHE A 23 -6.62 -7.02 -4.52
CA PHE A 23 -5.68 -7.61 -3.59
C PHE A 23 -4.45 -8.10 -4.36
N VAL A 24 -3.27 -7.77 -3.86
CA VAL A 24 -1.98 -8.15 -4.44
C VAL A 24 -1.20 -8.92 -3.37
N VAL A 25 -0.68 -10.09 -3.72
CA VAL A 25 0.26 -10.80 -2.85
C VAL A 25 1.64 -10.24 -3.13
N ASP A 26 2.20 -9.50 -2.17
CA ASP A 26 3.50 -8.86 -2.31
C ASP A 26 4.11 -8.55 -0.93
N ASP A 27 5.42 -8.31 -0.92
CA ASP A 27 6.14 -7.84 0.26
C ASP A 27 6.11 -6.31 0.32
N ILE A 28 5.52 -5.77 1.40
CA ILE A 28 5.41 -4.32 1.59
C ILE A 28 6.78 -3.66 1.84
N GLU A 29 7.80 -4.39 2.29
CA GLU A 29 9.15 -3.86 2.50
C GLU A 29 9.99 -3.86 1.21
N ALA A 30 9.56 -4.59 0.18
CA ALA A 30 10.21 -4.58 -1.12
C ALA A 30 10.06 -3.21 -1.82
N LYS A 31 10.85 -3.00 -2.88
CA LYS A 31 10.81 -1.76 -3.66
C LYS A 31 9.45 -1.59 -4.34
N TRP A 32 8.75 -0.50 -4.03
CA TRP A 32 7.46 -0.19 -4.64
C TRP A 32 7.63 0.24 -6.10
N VAL A 33 6.97 -0.47 -7.01
CA VAL A 33 7.12 -0.30 -8.48
C VAL A 33 6.02 0.54 -9.12
N TYR A 34 5.44 1.48 -8.37
CA TYR A 34 4.43 2.39 -8.93
C TYR A 34 5.09 3.44 -9.86
N PRO A 35 4.51 3.71 -11.03
CA PRO A 35 5.00 4.78 -11.89
C PRO A 35 4.82 6.13 -11.19
N GLU A 36 5.72 7.09 -11.43
CA GLU A 36 5.68 8.41 -10.77
C GLU A 36 4.36 9.17 -10.99
N SER A 37 3.70 8.91 -12.13
CA SER A 37 2.38 9.45 -12.48
C SER A 37 1.23 8.87 -11.65
N LYS A 38 1.46 7.79 -10.91
CA LYS A 38 0.46 7.16 -10.04
C LYS A 38 0.73 7.53 -8.60
N LYS A 39 0.00 8.53 -8.11
CA LYS A 39 -0.02 8.92 -6.71
C LYS A 39 -1.24 8.33 -6.00
N PHE A 40 -1.07 8.02 -4.72
CA PHE A 40 -2.15 7.62 -3.83
C PHE A 40 -2.56 8.84 -3.00
N ASP A 41 -3.86 9.11 -2.97
CA ASP A 41 -4.43 10.17 -2.13
C ASP A 41 -4.39 9.79 -0.65
N TYR A 42 -4.36 8.48 -0.36
CA TYR A 42 -4.35 7.95 0.99
C TYR A 42 -3.61 6.61 1.06
N ILE A 43 -2.75 6.46 2.06
CA ILE A 43 -2.06 5.22 2.41
C ILE A 43 -2.40 4.89 3.85
N HIS A 44 -2.87 3.66 4.08
CA HIS A 44 -3.26 3.18 5.40
C HIS A 44 -2.53 1.90 5.74
N GLN A 45 -2.06 1.82 6.98
CA GLN A 45 -1.59 0.59 7.59
C GLN A 45 -2.18 0.47 8.99
N ARG A 46 -2.42 -0.76 9.45
CA ARG A 46 -2.91 -1.02 10.80
C ARG A 46 -2.31 -2.31 11.33
N ASN A 47 -1.95 -2.32 12.61
CA ASN A 47 -1.42 -3.48 13.33
C ASN A 47 -0.14 -4.09 12.72
N MET A 48 0.75 -3.25 12.18
CA MET A 48 2.02 -3.67 11.57
C MET A 48 3.21 -3.64 12.56
N ALA A 49 2.97 -3.29 13.83
CA ALA A 49 4.00 -3.29 14.86
C ALA A 49 4.53 -4.73 15.03
N SER A 50 5.84 -4.94 14.80
CA SER A 50 6.55 -6.23 14.70
C SER A 50 6.59 -6.93 13.33
N SER A 51 5.89 -6.42 12.31
CA SER A 51 5.88 -7.01 10.97
C SER A 51 6.76 -6.28 9.97
N ILE A 52 7.39 -5.17 10.37
CA ILE A 52 8.24 -4.32 9.54
C ILE A 52 9.63 -4.24 10.16
N SER A 53 10.64 -4.58 9.37
CA SER A 53 12.05 -4.52 9.77
C SER A 53 12.65 -3.11 9.65
N ASN A 54 12.22 -2.34 8.64
CA ASN A 54 12.72 -0.99 8.37
C ASN A 54 11.60 0.02 8.11
N TRP A 55 11.18 0.71 9.18
CA TRP A 55 10.12 1.72 9.12
C TRP A 55 10.50 2.97 8.31
N ASP A 56 11.76 3.40 8.37
CA ASP A 56 12.22 4.58 7.63
C ASP A 56 12.13 4.35 6.13
N HIS A 57 12.57 3.17 5.66
CA HIS A 57 12.42 2.77 4.27
C HIS A 57 10.94 2.74 3.85
N LEU A 58 10.07 2.13 4.67
CA LEU A 58 8.64 2.07 4.39
C LEU A 58 8.01 3.47 4.24
N PHE A 59 8.33 4.40 5.15
CA PHE A 59 7.79 5.76 5.09
C PHE A 59 8.38 6.58 3.94
N GLN A 60 9.65 6.39 3.59
CA GLN A 60 10.24 7.02 2.42
C GLN A 60 9.52 6.61 1.13
N GLN A 61 9.29 5.31 0.94
CA GLN A 61 8.53 4.82 -0.21
C GLN A 61 7.11 5.39 -0.24
N ALA A 62 6.42 5.44 0.91
CA ALA A 62 5.11 6.06 1.05
C ALA A 62 5.11 7.53 0.64
N SER A 63 6.09 8.31 1.08
CA SER A 63 6.19 9.73 0.75
C SER A 63 6.36 9.95 -0.77
N ILE A 64 7.13 9.09 -1.45
CA ILE A 64 7.39 9.20 -2.89
C ILE A 64 6.10 9.02 -3.70
N ILE A 65 5.24 8.08 -3.30
CA ILE A 65 4.02 7.76 -4.04
C ILE A 65 2.76 8.43 -3.51
N SER A 66 2.87 9.25 -2.45
CA SER A 66 1.74 10.02 -1.93
C SER A 66 1.48 11.25 -2.82
N GLY A 67 0.20 11.60 -2.98
CA GLY A 67 -0.19 12.84 -3.67
C GLY A 67 0.32 14.09 -2.94
N PRO A 68 0.23 15.27 -3.57
CA PRO A 68 0.46 16.54 -2.89
C PRO A 68 -0.40 16.59 -1.63
N VAL A 69 0.20 16.87 -0.48
CA VAL A 69 -0.56 17.24 0.71
C VAL A 69 -1.04 18.65 0.44
N ASP A 70 -2.32 18.83 0.10
CA ASP A 70 -2.94 20.15 0.05
C ASP A 70 -2.82 20.76 1.46
N THR A 71 -1.84 21.65 1.64
CA THR A 71 -1.71 22.53 2.81
C THR A 71 -2.43 23.83 2.57
#